data_AF-A0A0A9WSM8-F1
#
_entry.id   AF-A0A0A9WSM8-F1
#
_cell.length_a   1.000
_cell.length_b   1.000
_cell.length_c   1.000
_cell.angle_alpha   90.00
_cell.angle_beta   90.00
_cell.angle_gamma   90.00
#
_symmetry.space_group_name_H-M   'P 1'
#
loop_
_entity.id
_entity.type
_entity.pdbx_description
1 polymer ?
#
loop_
_entity_poly.entity_id
_entity_poly.type
_entity_poly.pdbx_seq_one_letter_code
_entity_poly.pdbx_strand_id
1 'polypeptide(L)'
;AALALLPPDYIQLGWFLILNEAPSTEKMKLFLDYFEKQWLENEKHPTSLWNVHGERHRTNNAVEGWNRKLNSIVGLKQPNVFVFLSKLKAMASEAIFKLRSFE
;
A
#
# COMPACT_ATOMS: atom_id res chain seq x y z
N ALA A 1 2.66 -10.06 6.46
CA ALA A 1 2.07 -9.05 7.37
C ALA A 1 0.81 -9.64 7.99
N ALA A 2 0.92 -10.22 9.19
CA ALA A 2 -0.23 -10.84 9.87
C ALA A 2 -1.10 -9.82 10.62
N LEU A 3 -0.50 -8.73 11.13
CA LEU A 3 -1.21 -7.68 11.86
C LEU A 3 -2.37 -7.04 11.10
N ALA A 4 -2.21 -6.81 9.79
CA ALA A 4 -3.26 -6.23 8.94
C ALA A 4 -4.51 -7.12 8.82
N LEU A 5 -4.42 -8.40 9.19
CA LEU A 5 -5.52 -9.35 9.14
C LEU A 5 -6.21 -9.54 10.49
N LEU A 6 -5.64 -9.01 11.58
CA LEU A 6 -6.25 -9.10 12.90
C LEU A 6 -7.42 -8.11 13.01
N PRO A 7 -8.47 -8.45 13.77
CA PRO A 7 -9.45 -7.46 14.17
C PRO A 7 -8.73 -6.30 14.88
N PRO A 8 -9.14 -5.04 14.67
CA PRO A 8 -8.43 -3.86 15.19
C PRO A 8 -8.10 -3.92 16.68
N ASP A 9 -9.02 -4.45 17.49
CA ASP A 9 -8.88 -4.58 18.95
C ASP A 9 -7.71 -5.49 19.37
N TYR A 10 -7.27 -6.40 18.48
CA TYR A 10 -6.17 -7.34 18.75
C TYR A 10 -4.82 -6.88 18.20
N ILE A 11 -4.73 -5.72 17.55
CA ILE A 11 -3.46 -5.26 16.94
C ILE A 11 -2.38 -5.05 18.00
N GLN A 12 -2.71 -4.41 19.11
CA GLN A 12 -1.75 -4.16 20.20
C GLN A 12 -1.23 -5.47 20.80
N LEU A 13 -2.13 -6.43 21.04
CA LEU A 13 -1.74 -7.76 21.52
C LEU A 13 -0.86 -8.48 20.49
N GLY A 14 -1.24 -8.45 19.22
CA GLY A 14 -0.46 -9.05 18.14
C GLY A 14 0.94 -8.43 18.00
N TRP A 15 1.06 -7.12 18.20
CA TRP A 15 2.34 -6.43 18.17
C TRP A 15 3.25 -6.86 19.31
N PHE A 16 2.71 -6.94 20.53
CA PHE A 16 3.46 -7.43 21.70
C PHE A 16 4.00 -8.85 21.51
N LEU A 17 3.21 -9.75 20.91
CA LEU A 17 3.66 -11.10 20.58
C LEU A 17 4.81 -11.09 19.56
N ILE A 18 4.74 -10.21 18.54
CA ILE A 18 5.83 -10.04 17.58
C ILE A 18 7.10 -9.56 18.28
N LEU A 19 7.00 -8.60 19.19
CA LEU A 19 8.17 -8.09 19.94
C LEU A 19 8.85 -9.17 20.78
N ASN A 20 8.07 -10.04 21.43
CA ASN A 20 8.62 -11.11 22.28
C ASN A 20 9.32 -12.21 21.47
N GLU A 21 8.83 -12.52 20.27
CA GLU A 21 9.38 -13.58 19.41
C GLU A 21 10.46 -13.06 18.45
N ALA A 22 10.62 -11.74 18.34
CA ALA A 22 11.54 -11.14 17.38
C ALA A 22 13.02 -11.41 17.75
N PRO A 23 13.87 -11.78 16.78
CA PRO A 23 15.30 -11.92 17.02
C PRO A 23 15.93 -10.60 17.47
N SER A 24 16.81 -10.66 18.48
CA SER A 24 17.54 -9.49 19.01
C SER A 24 18.71 -9.01 18.12
N THR A 25 18.49 -8.93 16.81
CA THR A 25 19.46 -8.36 15.87
C THR A 25 19.23 -6.86 15.68
N GLU A 26 20.29 -6.11 15.38
CA GLU A 26 20.19 -4.66 15.14
C GLU A 26 19.23 -4.33 13.98
N LYS A 27 19.32 -5.09 12.88
CA LYS A 27 18.41 -4.92 11.73
C LYS A 27 16.94 -5.13 12.12
N MET A 28 16.67 -6.10 12.98
CA MET A 28 15.31 -6.36 13.44
C MET A 28 14.82 -5.22 14.34
N LYS A 29 15.65 -4.74 15.26
CA LYS A 29 15.32 -3.57 16.10
C LYS A 29 14.98 -2.34 15.24
N LEU A 30 15.82 -2.01 14.26
CA LEU A 30 15.55 -0.91 13.33
C LEU A 30 14.23 -1.07 12.56
N PHE A 31 13.91 -2.29 12.14
CA PHE A 31 12.65 -2.58 11.47
C PHE A 31 11.45 -2.41 12.41
N LEU A 32 11.53 -2.94 13.63
CA LEU A 32 10.45 -2.84 14.62
C LEU A 32 10.20 -1.39 15.04
N ASP A 33 11.27 -0.64 15.33
CA ASP A 33 11.20 0.79 15.66
C ASP A 33 10.56 1.60 14.53
N TYR A 34 10.94 1.31 13.28
CA TYR A 34 10.31 1.94 12.13
C TYR A 34 8.83 1.56 12.04
N PHE A 35 8.50 0.28 12.22
CA PHE A 35 7.13 -0.19 12.06
C PHE A 35 6.20 0.43 13.11
N GLU A 36 6.61 0.46 14.38
CA GLU A 36 5.87 1.08 15.47
C GLU A 36 5.61 2.56 15.20
N LYS A 37 6.67 3.33 14.95
CA LYS A 37 6.57 4.76 14.68
C LYS A 37 5.71 5.05 13.47
N GLN A 38 5.83 4.27 12.41
CA GLN A 38 5.18 4.57 11.13
C GLN A 38 3.74 4.10 11.06
N TRP A 39 3.39 2.96 11.66
CA TRP A 39 2.10 2.30 11.45
C TRP A 39 1.23 2.19 12.71
N LEU A 40 1.82 2.30 13.90
CA LEU A 40 1.08 2.24 15.17
C LEU A 40 0.93 3.63 15.79
N GLU A 41 1.94 4.48 15.72
CA GLU A 41 1.95 5.80 16.37
C GLU A 41 1.62 6.96 15.43
N ASN A 42 1.88 6.81 14.12
CA ASN A 42 1.70 7.90 13.17
C ASN A 42 0.22 8.14 12.84
N GLU A 43 -0.32 9.25 13.30
CA GLU A 43 -1.71 9.68 13.02
C GLU A 43 -2.02 9.82 11.52
N LYS A 44 -1.01 10.02 10.66
CA LYS A 44 -1.17 10.07 9.20
C LYS A 44 -1.37 8.69 8.58
N HIS A 45 -1.06 7.62 9.30
CA HIS A 45 -1.28 6.24 8.89
C HIS A 45 -2.17 5.52 9.91
N PRO A 46 -3.42 5.97 10.09
CA PRO A 46 -4.32 5.34 11.05
C PRO A 46 -4.55 3.88 10.67
N THR A 47 -4.86 3.03 11.65
CA THR A 47 -5.12 1.60 11.45
C THR A 47 -6.09 1.31 10.30
N SER A 48 -7.15 2.10 10.16
CA SER A 48 -8.14 1.99 9.07
C SER A 48 -7.54 2.10 7.65
N LEU A 49 -6.36 2.69 7.49
CA LEU A 49 -5.69 2.83 6.20
C LEU A 49 -5.05 1.53 5.72
N TRP A 50 -4.54 0.70 6.65
CA TRP A 50 -3.71 -0.45 6.32
C TRP A 50 -4.27 -1.79 6.81
N ASN A 51 -5.19 -1.77 7.77
CA ASN A 51 -5.88 -2.97 8.22
C ASN A 51 -6.89 -3.41 7.15
N VAL A 52 -6.89 -4.71 6.84
CA VAL A 52 -7.74 -5.34 5.82
C VAL A 52 -8.55 -6.48 6.42
N HIS A 53 -8.79 -6.44 7.74
CA HIS A 53 -9.61 -7.44 8.42
C HIS A 53 -11.04 -7.37 7.90
N GLY A 54 -11.59 -8.52 7.49
CA GLY A 54 -12.94 -8.59 6.92
C GLY A 54 -13.06 -8.08 5.48
N GLU A 55 -12.02 -7.48 4.92
CA GLU A 55 -12.07 -6.96 3.55
C GLU A 55 -12.09 -8.07 2.50
N ARG A 56 -12.86 -7.82 1.42
CA ARG A 56 -12.89 -8.71 0.25
C ARG A 56 -11.57 -8.65 -0.51
N HIS A 57 -10.97 -7.46 -0.61
CA HIS A 57 -9.70 -7.24 -1.27
C HIS A 57 -8.62 -6.99 -0.22
N ARG A 58 -7.75 -7.98 -0.03
CA ARG A 58 -6.73 -8.00 1.04
C ARG A 58 -5.31 -7.77 0.53
N THR A 59 -5.15 -7.59 -0.77
CA THR A 59 -3.87 -7.39 -1.43
C THR A 59 -3.88 -6.09 -2.22
N ASN A 60 -2.71 -5.53 -2.40
CA ASN A 60 -2.47 -4.35 -3.23
C ASN A 60 -2.48 -4.66 -4.75
N ASN A 61 -2.94 -5.85 -5.17
CA ASN A 61 -2.87 -6.31 -6.56
C ASN A 61 -3.46 -5.31 -7.57
N ALA A 62 -4.56 -4.64 -7.22
CA ALA A 62 -5.19 -3.63 -8.07
C ALA A 62 -4.26 -2.42 -8.28
N VAL A 63 -3.63 -1.95 -7.21
CA VAL A 63 -2.67 -0.83 -7.23
C VAL A 63 -1.40 -1.25 -7.99
N GLU A 64 -0.88 -2.44 -7.75
CA GLU A 64 0.27 -2.98 -8.49
C GLU A 64 -0.03 -3.14 -9.98
N GLY A 65 -1.22 -3.62 -10.34
CA GLY A 65 -1.69 -3.74 -11.72
C GLY A 65 -1.77 -2.37 -12.40
N TRP A 66 -2.34 -1.38 -11.71
CA TRP A 66 -2.40 0.00 -12.20
C TRP A 66 -1.00 0.61 -12.38
N ASN A 67 -0.12 0.49 -11.39
CA ASN A 67 1.26 0.97 -11.46
C ASN A 67 2.03 0.30 -12.60
N ARG A 68 1.84 -1.01 -12.82
CA ARG A 68 2.45 -1.75 -13.93
C ARG A 68 2.00 -1.22 -15.28
N LYS A 69 0.68 -0.97 -15.45
CA LYS A 69 0.14 -0.37 -16.67
C LYS A 69 0.70 1.04 -16.89
N LEU A 70 0.75 1.86 -15.85
CA LEU A 70 1.31 3.21 -15.93
C LEU A 70 2.78 3.18 -16.36
N ASN A 71 3.60 2.34 -15.71
CA ASN A 71 5.01 2.19 -16.06
C ASN A 71 5.20 1.76 -17.53
N SER A 72 4.36 0.84 -18.02
CA SER A 72 4.37 0.41 -19.41
C SER A 72 4.02 1.54 -20.39
N ILE A 73 3.01 2.37 -20.08
CA ILE A 73 2.57 3.49 -20.93
C ILE A 73 3.58 4.66 -20.93
N VAL A 74 4.19 4.91 -19.77
CA VAL A 74 5.23 5.94 -19.61
C VAL A 74 6.49 5.52 -20.36
N GLY A 75 6.93 4.26 -20.22
CA GLY A 75 8.04 3.68 -20.98
C GLY A 75 9.39 4.36 -20.74
N LEU A 76 9.52 5.18 -19.70
CA LEU A 76 10.71 5.95 -19.36
C LEU A 76 11.06 5.74 -17.89
N LYS A 77 12.34 5.56 -17.60
CA LYS A 77 12.84 5.42 -16.22
C LYS A 77 12.67 6.71 -15.41
N GLN A 78 12.82 7.86 -16.06
CA GLN A 78 12.76 9.19 -15.44
C GLN A 78 12.06 10.18 -16.39
N PRO A 79 10.72 10.11 -16.54
CA PRO A 79 10.00 11.08 -17.33
C PRO A 79 10.05 12.46 -16.64
N ASN A 80 10.12 13.53 -17.42
CA ASN A 80 9.81 14.85 -16.88
C ASN A 80 8.30 14.96 -16.58
N VAL A 81 7.93 15.96 -15.76
CA VAL A 81 6.55 16.12 -15.29
C VAL A 81 5.54 16.28 -16.42
N PHE A 82 5.90 16.93 -17.53
CA PHE A 82 5.00 17.12 -18.67
C PHE A 82 4.71 15.80 -19.39
N VAL A 83 5.74 14.99 -19.62
CA VAL A 83 5.58 13.65 -20.21
C VAL A 83 4.71 12.78 -19.31
N PHE A 84 5.00 12.77 -18.01
CA PHE A 84 4.23 12.00 -17.04
C PHE A 84 2.74 12.40 -17.02
N LEU A 85 2.45 13.71 -16.94
CA LEU A 85 1.09 14.23 -16.95
C LEU A 85 0.35 13.90 -18.25
N SER A 86 1.04 13.96 -19.39
CA SER A 86 0.44 13.66 -20.69
C SER A 86 0.04 12.19 -20.78
N LYS A 87 0.89 11.29 -20.29
CA LYS A 87 0.61 9.84 -20.23
C LYS A 87 -0.53 9.51 -19.26
N LEU A 88 -0.56 10.15 -18.09
CA LEU A 88 -1.66 10.00 -17.14
C LEU A 88 -3.01 10.44 -17.72
N LYS A 89 -3.06 11.60 -18.39
CA LYS A 89 -4.28 12.09 -19.06
C LYS A 89 -4.78 11.10 -20.11
N ALA A 90 -3.87 10.57 -20.94
CA ALA A 90 -4.22 9.58 -21.95
C ALA A 90 -4.83 8.31 -21.33
N MET A 91 -4.22 7.79 -20.26
CA MET A 91 -4.71 6.62 -19.54
C MET A 91 -6.09 6.86 -18.88
N ALA A 92 -6.32 8.05 -18.33
CA ALA A 92 -7.61 8.43 -17.76
C ALA A 92 -8.70 8.52 -18.84
N SER A 93 -8.41 9.14 -19.99
CA SER A 93 -9.34 9.21 -21.12
C SER A 93 -9.72 7.83 -21.65
N GLU A 94 -8.76 6.90 -21.75
CA GLU A 94 -9.02 5.51 -22.16
C GLU A 94 -9.96 4.80 -21.16
N ALA A 95 -9.74 5.00 -19.86
CA ALA A 95 -10.59 4.41 -18.82
C ALA A 95 -12.02 4.95 -18.86
N ILE A 96 -12.18 6.28 -19.02
CA ILE A 96 -13.49 6.93 -19.13
C ILE A 96 -14.24 6.42 -20.37
N PHE A 97 -13.54 6.33 -21.51
CA PHE A 97 -14.14 5.80 -22.74
C PHE A 97 -14.65 4.37 -22.55
N LYS A 98 -13.85 3.50 -21.92
CA LYS A 98 -14.25 2.12 -21.62
C LYS A 98 -15.49 2.08 -20.73
N LEU A 99 -15.52 2.84 -19.64
CA LEU A 99 -16.66 2.87 -18.72
C LEU A 99 -17.96 3.26 -19.44
N ARG A 100 -17.91 4.28 -20.29
CA ARG A 100 -19.07 4.73 -21.09
C ARG A 100 -19.51 3.74 -22.17
N SER A 101 -18.62 2.86 -22.62
CA SER A 101 -18.97 1.81 -23.59
C SER A 101 -19.64 0.58 -22.99
N PHE A 102 -19.70 0.50 -21.65
CA PHE A 102 -20.43 -0.54 -20.92
C PHE A 102 -21.82 -0.09 -20.46
N GLU A 103 -22.18 1.18 -20.69
CA GLU A 103 -23.54 1.75 -20.53
C GLU A 103 -24.28 1.70 -21.87
#